data_AF-A0A9Q8ZZ90-F1
#
_entry.id   AF-A0A9Q8ZZ90-F1
#
_cell.length_a   1.000
_cell.length_b   1.000
_cell.length_c   1.000
_cell.angle_alpha   90.00
_cell.angle_beta   90.00
_cell.angle_gamma   90.00
#
_symmetry.space_group_name_H-M   'P 1'
#
loop_
_entity.id
_entity.type
_entity.pdbx_description
1 polymer ?
#
loop_
_entity_poly.entity_id
_entity_poly.type
_entity_poly.pdbx_seq_one_letter_code
_entity_poly.pdbx_strand_id
1 'polypeptide(L)'
;MLVDTGYGLRDVAHPHRRPDPRITLPWRAMLNIRLHERETAIRQVEALGYRADDVRHIVATHLDFDHAGGLEDFPNATIHVMAREYDDATGPLAGIVVRNRWRPRQFDAVRHWRGYGASGEAWFGFDAVRDLEGLPPEILMVPLPGHTWGHAGVAVRENDGRWCCVLGTPIFTRARCGRRGGALRRGACVSALDGGGCDGAAACAVDRAARSGRAGTLSGGPAGRR
;
A
#
# COMPACT_ATOMS: atom_id res chain seq x y z
N MET A 1 7.86 0.49 -5.83
CA MET A 1 7.00 0.15 -4.67
C MET A 1 5.55 0.25 -5.12
N LEU A 2 4.60 -0.35 -4.44
CA LEU A 2 3.17 -0.05 -4.58
C LEU A 2 2.56 0.30 -3.22
N VAL A 3 1.44 1.02 -3.25
CA VAL A 3 0.55 1.17 -2.08
C VAL A 3 -0.76 0.49 -2.45
N ASP A 4 -1.11 -0.56 -1.71
CA ASP A 4 -2.17 -1.52 -2.04
C ASP A 4 -2.03 -2.17 -3.44
N THR A 5 -2.93 -3.10 -3.75
CA THR A 5 -2.91 -3.86 -5.01
C THR A 5 -4.27 -3.96 -5.70
N GLY A 6 -5.34 -3.49 -5.08
CA GLY A 6 -6.67 -3.64 -5.64
C GLY A 6 -7.10 -5.11 -5.69
N TYR A 7 -7.93 -5.44 -6.69
CA TYR A 7 -8.21 -6.81 -7.08
C TYR A 7 -7.04 -7.40 -7.91
N GLY A 8 -6.78 -8.69 -7.71
CA GLY A 8 -5.73 -9.43 -8.43
C GLY A 8 -6.22 -10.21 -9.64
N LEU A 9 -5.29 -10.75 -10.43
CA LEU A 9 -5.62 -11.57 -11.61
C LEU A 9 -6.49 -12.78 -11.26
N ARG A 10 -6.22 -13.42 -10.11
CA ARG A 10 -7.01 -14.57 -9.62
C ARG A 10 -8.41 -14.18 -9.17
N ASP A 11 -8.62 -12.95 -8.70
CA ASP A 11 -9.95 -12.42 -8.37
C ASP A 11 -10.78 -12.20 -9.63
N VAL A 12 -10.15 -11.70 -10.70
CA VAL A 12 -10.81 -11.48 -11.99
C VAL A 12 -11.15 -12.80 -12.67
N ALA A 13 -10.18 -13.73 -12.73
CA ALA A 13 -10.35 -15.00 -13.44
C ALA A 13 -11.25 -15.99 -12.70
N HIS A 14 -11.20 -16.02 -11.36
CA HIS A 14 -11.87 -17.04 -10.56
C HIS A 14 -12.56 -16.48 -9.29
N PRO A 15 -13.38 -15.42 -9.39
CA PRO A 15 -13.89 -14.71 -8.21
C PRO A 15 -14.68 -15.61 -7.26
N HIS A 16 -15.49 -16.52 -7.82
CA HIS A 16 -16.51 -17.28 -7.10
C HIS A 16 -16.16 -18.77 -6.90
N ARG A 17 -14.90 -19.17 -7.19
CA ARG A 17 -14.52 -20.59 -7.18
C ARG A 17 -14.68 -21.18 -5.78
N ARG A 18 -15.43 -22.28 -5.69
CA ARG A 18 -15.68 -23.05 -4.46
C ARG A 18 -14.48 -23.97 -4.15
N PRO A 19 -14.29 -24.40 -2.88
CA PRO A 19 -15.15 -24.18 -1.71
C PRO A 19 -15.03 -22.78 -1.07
N ASP A 20 -13.92 -22.08 -1.31
CA ASP A 20 -13.56 -20.85 -0.62
C ASP A 20 -13.36 -19.70 -1.63
N PRO A 21 -14.43 -18.96 -1.96
CA PRO A 21 -14.39 -17.94 -2.99
C PRO A 21 -13.56 -16.72 -2.54
N ARG A 22 -12.75 -16.18 -3.46
CA ARG A 22 -12.01 -14.93 -3.23
C ARG A 22 -12.99 -13.75 -3.09
N ILE A 23 -14.09 -13.76 -3.84
CA ILE A 23 -15.19 -12.80 -3.72
C ILE A 23 -16.50 -13.59 -3.77
N THR A 24 -17.34 -13.52 -2.74
CA THR A 24 -18.62 -14.26 -2.78
C THR A 24 -19.61 -13.61 -3.76
N LEU A 25 -20.48 -14.42 -4.38
CA LEU A 25 -21.49 -13.94 -5.32
C LEU A 25 -22.40 -12.86 -4.71
N PRO A 26 -22.99 -13.03 -3.49
CA PRO A 26 -23.82 -12.00 -2.88
C PRO A 26 -23.05 -10.70 -2.63
N TRP A 27 -21.78 -10.80 -2.19
CA TRP A 27 -20.95 -9.64 -1.91
C TRP A 27 -20.61 -8.85 -3.17
N ARG A 28 -20.25 -9.56 -4.26
CA ARG A 28 -20.04 -8.95 -5.58
C ARG A 28 -21.27 -8.21 -6.09
N ALA A 29 -22.45 -8.82 -5.97
CA ALA A 29 -23.69 -8.21 -6.41
C ALA A 29 -24.03 -6.97 -5.56
N MET A 30 -23.95 -7.10 -4.24
CA MET A 30 -24.25 -6.02 -3.29
C MET A 30 -23.36 -4.79 -3.50
N LEU A 31 -22.06 -4.99 -3.75
CA LEU A 31 -21.09 -3.92 -3.94
C LEU A 31 -20.90 -3.51 -5.42
N ASN A 32 -21.69 -4.07 -6.34
CA ASN A 32 -21.57 -3.83 -7.78
C ASN A 32 -20.12 -3.95 -8.31
N ILE A 33 -19.37 -4.95 -7.83
CA ILE A 33 -17.94 -5.08 -8.15
C ILE A 33 -17.76 -5.39 -9.64
N ARG A 34 -17.04 -4.49 -10.31
CA ARG A 34 -16.60 -4.64 -11.69
C ARG A 34 -15.14 -5.10 -11.69
N LEU A 35 -14.91 -6.25 -12.32
CA LEU A 35 -13.62 -6.91 -12.37
C LEU A 35 -13.12 -6.81 -13.80
N HIS A 36 -12.15 -5.94 -14.04
CA HIS A 36 -11.47 -5.83 -15.32
C HIS A 36 -9.99 -6.14 -15.12
N GLU A 37 -9.49 -7.10 -15.89
CA GLU A 37 -8.09 -7.52 -15.79
C GLU A 37 -7.12 -6.35 -15.98
N ARG A 38 -7.42 -5.46 -16.93
CA ARG A 38 -6.62 -4.26 -17.21
C ARG A 38 -6.49 -3.31 -16.02
N GLU A 39 -7.42 -3.33 -15.07
CA GLU A 39 -7.43 -2.46 -13.88
C GLU A 39 -6.62 -3.05 -12.72
N THR A 40 -6.16 -4.30 -12.82
CA THR A 40 -5.31 -4.92 -11.80
C THR A 40 -3.95 -4.24 -11.71
N ALA A 41 -3.39 -4.18 -10.49
CA ALA A 41 -2.11 -3.51 -10.26
C ALA A 41 -0.98 -4.08 -11.15
N ILE A 42 -0.94 -5.40 -11.37
CA ILE A 42 0.07 -6.01 -12.24
C ILE A 42 -0.05 -5.54 -13.69
N ARG A 43 -1.27 -5.44 -14.26
CA ARG A 43 -1.46 -4.92 -15.62
C ARG A 43 -1.10 -3.44 -15.73
N GLN A 44 -1.37 -2.65 -14.69
CA GLN A 44 -0.96 -1.25 -14.63
C GLN A 44 0.58 -1.11 -14.57
N VAL A 45 1.26 -1.95 -13.78
CA VAL A 45 2.73 -2.00 -13.70
C VAL A 45 3.34 -2.41 -15.05
N GLU A 46 2.80 -3.43 -15.70
CA GLU A 46 3.25 -3.88 -17.02
C GLU A 46 3.06 -2.80 -18.09
N ALA A 47 1.94 -2.08 -18.06
CA ALA A 47 1.67 -0.97 -18.98
C ALA A 47 2.67 0.19 -18.83
N LEU A 48 3.28 0.35 -17.65
CA LEU A 48 4.36 1.30 -17.39
C LEU A 48 5.75 0.79 -17.82
N GLY A 49 5.85 -0.43 -18.37
CA GLY A 49 7.09 -1.04 -18.86
C GLY A 49 7.88 -1.81 -17.79
N TYR A 50 7.28 -2.07 -16.63
CA TYR A 50 7.91 -2.83 -15.54
C TYR A 50 7.39 -4.27 -15.48
N ARG A 51 8.18 -5.15 -14.89
CA ARG A 51 7.80 -6.53 -14.59
C ARG A 51 7.28 -6.62 -13.16
N ALA A 52 6.48 -7.65 -12.87
CA ALA A 52 6.07 -7.95 -11.50
C ALA A 52 7.28 -8.06 -10.54
N ASP A 53 8.40 -8.64 -11.00
CA ASP A 53 9.63 -8.81 -10.22
C ASP A 53 10.34 -7.48 -9.85
N ASP A 54 10.04 -6.40 -10.57
CA ASP A 54 10.58 -5.07 -10.30
C ASP A 54 9.88 -4.42 -9.08
N VAL A 55 8.69 -4.92 -8.72
CA VAL A 55 8.00 -4.51 -7.49
C VAL A 55 8.59 -5.27 -6.31
N ARG A 56 9.50 -4.63 -5.58
CA ARG A 56 10.19 -5.22 -4.41
C ARG A 56 9.48 -4.96 -3.07
N HIS A 57 8.60 -3.96 -3.03
CA HIS A 57 7.92 -3.52 -1.81
C HIS A 57 6.48 -3.12 -2.13
N ILE A 58 5.54 -3.59 -1.30
CA ILE A 58 4.14 -3.19 -1.31
C ILE A 58 3.78 -2.76 0.11
N VAL A 59 3.22 -1.57 0.26
CA VAL A 59 2.72 -1.09 1.56
C VAL A 59 1.20 -1.23 1.55
N ALA A 60 0.69 -2.13 2.38
CA ALA A 60 -0.74 -2.35 2.53
C ALA A 60 -1.30 -1.37 3.55
N THR A 61 -2.26 -0.55 3.14
CA THR A 61 -3.01 0.33 4.05
C THR A 61 -3.85 -0.50 5.02
N HIS A 62 -4.46 -1.57 4.51
CA HIS A 62 -5.15 -2.61 5.26
C HIS A 62 -5.36 -3.83 4.34
N LEU A 63 -5.98 -4.90 4.84
CA LEU A 63 -6.09 -6.18 4.13
C LEU A 63 -7.51 -6.52 3.65
N ASP A 64 -8.38 -5.52 3.52
CA ASP A 64 -9.70 -5.74 2.91
C ASP A 64 -9.53 -6.31 1.48
N PHE A 65 -10.51 -7.11 1.08
CA PHE A 65 -10.47 -7.92 -0.13
C PHE A 65 -10.25 -7.13 -1.43
N ASP A 66 -10.61 -5.85 -1.43
CA ASP A 66 -10.45 -4.90 -2.53
C ASP A 66 -9.13 -4.11 -2.49
N HIS A 67 -8.29 -4.32 -1.47
CA HIS A 67 -6.95 -3.73 -1.34
C HIS A 67 -5.84 -4.79 -1.46
N ALA A 68 -6.10 -5.99 -0.94
CA ALA A 68 -5.14 -7.09 -0.84
C ALA A 68 -5.24 -8.14 -1.97
N GLY A 69 -6.20 -8.00 -2.89
CA GLY A 69 -6.52 -9.01 -3.88
C GLY A 69 -5.38 -9.37 -4.84
N GLY A 70 -4.55 -8.40 -5.17
CA GLY A 70 -3.40 -8.53 -6.07
C GLY A 70 -2.05 -8.80 -5.40
N LEU A 71 -1.99 -9.01 -4.08
CA LEU A 71 -0.72 -9.23 -3.38
C LEU A 71 0.06 -10.43 -3.95
N GLU A 72 -0.65 -11.49 -4.33
CA GLU A 72 -0.06 -12.72 -4.90
C GLU A 72 0.50 -12.54 -6.32
N ASP A 73 0.12 -11.46 -7.01
CA ASP A 73 0.62 -11.18 -8.37
C ASP A 73 2.08 -10.69 -8.34
N PHE A 74 2.64 -10.38 -7.16
CA PHE A 74 4.01 -9.89 -6.96
C PHE A 74 4.82 -10.81 -6.01
N PRO A 75 5.27 -11.98 -6.49
CA PRO A 75 5.84 -13.04 -5.63
C PRO A 75 7.15 -12.64 -4.93
N ASN A 76 7.86 -11.64 -5.46
CA ASN A 76 9.15 -11.17 -4.95
C ASN A 76 9.03 -9.91 -4.06
N ALA A 77 7.82 -9.42 -3.80
CA ALA A 77 7.60 -8.23 -3.00
C ALA A 77 7.55 -8.53 -1.50
N THR A 78 8.18 -7.68 -0.69
CA THR A 78 7.92 -7.60 0.75
C THR A 78 6.66 -6.78 1.00
N ILE A 79 5.71 -7.36 1.74
CA ILE A 79 4.46 -6.70 2.12
C ILE A 79 4.62 -6.04 3.49
N HIS A 80 4.59 -4.71 3.51
CA HIS A 80 4.65 -3.88 4.70
C HIS A 80 3.24 -3.61 5.19
N VAL A 81 2.93 -3.98 6.43
CA VAL A 81 1.57 -3.89 6.98
C VAL A 81 1.61 -3.65 8.48
N MET A 82 0.59 -3.00 9.05
CA MET A 82 0.46 -2.96 10.50
C MET A 82 0.30 -4.38 11.04
N ALA A 83 1.07 -4.73 12.07
CA ALA A 83 1.03 -6.04 12.70
C ALA A 83 -0.39 -6.40 13.17
N ARG A 84 -1.11 -5.41 13.70
CA ARG A 84 -2.50 -5.58 14.11
C ARG A 84 -3.43 -6.00 12.97
N GLU A 85 -3.25 -5.43 11.77
CA GLU A 85 -4.07 -5.79 10.61
C GLU A 85 -3.78 -7.23 10.17
N TYR A 86 -2.50 -7.60 10.12
CA TYR A 86 -2.09 -8.94 9.77
C TYR A 86 -2.67 -9.98 10.75
N ASP A 87 -2.60 -9.71 12.05
CA ASP A 87 -3.15 -10.59 13.09
C ASP A 87 -4.68 -10.72 12.96
N ASP A 88 -5.39 -9.61 12.74
CA ASP A 88 -6.85 -9.61 12.57
C ASP A 88 -7.27 -10.34 11.28
N ALA A 89 -6.53 -10.18 10.17
CA ALA A 89 -6.83 -10.79 8.88
C ALA A 89 -6.46 -12.28 8.77
N THR A 90 -5.50 -12.75 9.55
CA THR A 90 -5.00 -14.15 9.54
C THR A 90 -5.48 -14.98 10.74
N GLY A 91 -6.03 -14.32 11.77
CA GLY A 91 -6.61 -14.95 12.93
C GLY A 91 -8.03 -15.53 12.72
N PRO A 92 -8.71 -15.92 13.81
CA PRO A 92 -10.06 -16.48 13.74
C PRO A 92 -11.09 -15.48 13.18
N LEU A 93 -11.63 -15.79 11.99
CA LEU A 93 -12.63 -14.94 11.32
C LEU A 93 -14.06 -15.36 11.72
N ALA A 94 -14.68 -14.56 12.60
CA ALA A 94 -16.04 -14.76 13.06
C ALA A 94 -17.03 -13.76 12.43
N GLY A 95 -18.18 -14.27 11.97
CA GLY A 95 -19.23 -13.45 11.37
C GLY A 95 -19.07 -13.21 9.87
N ILE A 96 -20.18 -12.88 9.21
CA ILE A 96 -20.24 -12.78 7.75
C ILE A 96 -19.44 -11.59 7.22
N VAL A 97 -19.51 -10.43 7.88
CA VAL A 97 -18.82 -9.21 7.44
C VAL A 97 -17.32 -9.41 7.46
N VAL A 98 -16.77 -9.84 8.60
CA VAL A 98 -15.33 -10.11 8.78
C VAL A 98 -14.82 -11.14 7.76
N ARG A 99 -15.57 -12.22 7.55
CA ARG A 99 -15.23 -13.24 6.54
C ARG A 99 -15.32 -12.75 5.09
N ASN A 100 -16.08 -11.69 4.82
CA ASN A 100 -16.12 -11.07 3.49
C ASN A 100 -15.09 -9.94 3.32
N ARG A 101 -14.68 -9.33 4.43
CA ARG A 101 -13.64 -8.32 4.52
C ARG A 101 -12.25 -8.91 4.25
N TRP A 102 -11.81 -9.82 5.13
CA TRP A 102 -10.50 -10.45 5.01
C TRP A 102 -10.64 -11.79 4.32
N ARG A 103 -9.86 -11.97 3.25
CA ARG A 103 -9.85 -13.17 2.42
C ARG A 103 -8.46 -13.77 2.43
N PRO A 104 -8.16 -14.70 3.35
CA PRO A 104 -6.85 -15.35 3.39
C PRO A 104 -6.42 -15.94 2.04
N ARG A 105 -7.39 -16.41 1.23
CA ARG A 105 -7.16 -16.88 -0.15
C ARG A 105 -6.60 -15.85 -1.11
N GLN A 106 -6.66 -14.56 -0.80
CA GLN A 106 -6.09 -13.51 -1.63
C GLN A 106 -4.60 -13.29 -1.37
N PHE A 107 -4.06 -13.86 -0.29
CA PHE A 107 -2.68 -13.67 0.12
C PHE A 107 -2.07 -14.94 0.76
N ASP A 108 -2.59 -16.13 0.45
CA ASP A 108 -2.09 -17.41 0.96
C ASP A 108 -0.76 -17.83 0.29
N ALA A 109 -0.49 -17.27 -0.90
CA ALA A 109 0.79 -17.44 -1.59
C ALA A 109 1.86 -16.41 -1.20
N VAL A 110 1.54 -15.37 -0.42
CA VAL A 110 2.52 -14.37 0.01
C VAL A 110 3.56 -15.02 0.95
N ARG A 111 4.83 -14.67 0.76
CA ARG A 111 5.96 -15.25 1.54
C ARG A 111 6.70 -14.24 2.41
N HIS A 112 6.68 -12.97 2.04
CA HIS A 112 7.49 -11.94 2.69
C HIS A 112 6.60 -10.91 3.34
N TRP A 113 6.37 -11.06 4.65
CA TRP A 113 5.62 -10.11 5.45
C TRP A 113 6.54 -9.32 6.37
N ARG A 114 6.30 -8.01 6.46
CA ARG A 114 6.91 -7.14 7.44
C ARG A 114 5.84 -6.40 8.23
N GLY A 115 5.61 -6.87 9.45
CA GLY A 115 4.65 -6.30 10.39
C GLY A 115 5.22 -5.13 11.17
N TYR A 116 4.41 -4.09 11.37
CA TYR A 116 4.76 -2.90 12.15
C TYR A 116 3.80 -2.70 13.32
N GLY A 117 4.34 -2.63 14.53
CA GLY A 117 3.56 -2.25 15.71
C GLY A 117 3.22 -0.77 15.72
N ALA A 118 2.32 -0.36 16.63
CA ALA A 118 2.02 1.04 16.91
C ALA A 118 3.16 1.71 17.72
N SER A 119 4.37 1.70 17.15
CA SER A 119 5.57 2.33 17.71
C SER A 119 6.26 3.16 16.64
N GLY A 120 6.68 4.37 17.00
CA GLY A 120 7.25 5.36 16.10
C GLY A 120 7.29 6.73 16.76
N GLU A 121 7.47 7.76 15.95
CA GLU A 121 7.58 9.15 16.39
C GLU A 121 6.25 9.91 16.23
N ALA A 122 6.08 10.98 17.00
CA ALA A 122 5.01 11.93 16.76
C ALA A 122 5.33 12.76 15.51
N TRP A 123 4.40 12.82 14.56
CA TRP A 123 4.62 13.45 13.26
C TRP A 123 3.32 14.09 12.75
N PHE A 124 3.32 15.41 12.52
CA PHE A 124 2.14 16.20 12.11
C PHE A 124 0.85 15.93 12.93
N GLY A 125 0.99 15.64 14.22
CA GLY A 125 -0.15 15.36 15.11
C GLY A 125 -0.68 13.92 15.04
N PHE A 126 -0.01 13.04 14.29
CA PHE A 126 -0.17 11.60 14.33
C PHE A 126 0.87 10.98 15.27
N ASP A 127 0.46 9.92 15.95
CA ASP A 127 1.32 9.16 16.85
C ASP A 127 1.85 7.91 16.15
N ALA A 128 3.01 7.41 16.61
CA ALA A 128 3.61 6.17 16.13
C ALA A 128 3.89 6.11 14.61
N VAL A 129 4.18 7.27 13.99
CA VAL A 129 4.59 7.32 12.58
C VAL A 129 6.03 6.85 12.44
N ARG A 130 6.31 6.05 11.41
CA ARG A 130 7.63 5.45 11.25
C ARG A 130 8.02 5.22 9.79
N ASP A 131 9.33 5.08 9.58
CA ASP A 131 9.92 4.57 8.36
C ASP A 131 9.71 3.06 8.21
N LEU A 132 9.91 2.58 6.98
CA LEU A 132 9.72 1.19 6.60
C LEU A 132 11.05 0.60 6.15
N GLU A 133 11.45 -0.50 6.77
CA GLU A 133 12.67 -1.23 6.42
C GLU A 133 12.80 -1.51 4.91
N GLY A 134 13.97 -1.21 4.34
CA GLY A 134 14.24 -1.37 2.91
C GLY A 134 13.63 -0.29 2.02
N LEU A 135 12.78 0.58 2.56
CA LEU A 135 12.25 1.77 1.88
C LEU A 135 12.98 3.03 2.35
N PRO A 136 13.06 4.06 1.50
CA PRO A 136 13.72 5.31 1.85
C PRO A 136 12.89 6.11 2.88
N PRO A 137 13.53 6.97 3.71
CA PRO A 137 12.88 7.72 4.80
C PRO A 137 11.82 8.74 4.33
N GLU A 138 11.72 8.97 3.02
CA GLU A 138 10.64 9.69 2.36
C GLU A 138 9.31 8.94 2.32
N ILE A 139 9.27 7.69 2.77
CA ILE A 139 8.07 6.85 2.79
C ILE A 139 7.82 6.43 4.23
N LEU A 140 6.69 6.88 4.78
CA LEU A 140 6.30 6.64 6.16
C LEU A 140 4.98 5.91 6.22
N MET A 141 4.85 5.06 7.22
CA MET A 141 3.58 4.46 7.62
C MET A 141 2.99 5.28 8.76
N VAL A 142 1.71 5.64 8.60
CA VAL A 142 0.95 6.48 9.54
C VAL A 142 -0.17 5.62 10.11
N PRO A 143 -0.11 5.16 11.37
CA PRO A 143 -1.20 4.43 11.98
C PRO A 143 -2.49 5.27 12.02
N LEU A 144 -3.57 4.75 11.44
CA LEU A 144 -4.87 5.41 11.34
C LEU A 144 -5.99 4.42 11.72
N PRO A 145 -6.00 3.88 12.95
CA PRO A 145 -7.02 2.93 13.37
C PRO A 145 -8.42 3.53 13.23
N GLY A 146 -9.34 2.77 12.64
CA GLY A 146 -10.68 3.22 12.33
C GLY A 146 -11.43 2.18 11.49
N HIS A 147 -11.30 2.28 10.16
CA HIS A 147 -11.92 1.35 9.21
C HIS A 147 -11.61 -0.12 9.54
N THR A 148 -10.35 -0.37 9.88
CA THR A 148 -9.87 -1.54 10.63
C THR A 148 -8.98 -1.09 11.79
N TRP A 149 -8.73 -1.95 12.76
CA TRP A 149 -7.85 -1.63 13.88
C TRP A 149 -6.37 -1.53 13.49
N GLY A 150 -5.98 -2.18 12.40
CA GLY A 150 -4.64 -2.09 11.83
C GLY A 150 -4.56 -1.20 10.58
N HIS A 151 -5.57 -0.37 10.30
CA HIS A 151 -5.54 0.52 9.16
C HIS A 151 -4.40 1.55 9.29
N ALA A 152 -3.70 1.80 8.19
CA ALA A 152 -2.63 2.78 8.09
C ALA A 152 -2.70 3.59 6.80
N GLY A 153 -2.33 4.86 6.88
CA GLY A 153 -2.00 5.67 5.73
C GLY A 153 -0.53 5.53 5.34
N VAL A 154 -0.22 5.86 4.08
CA VAL A 154 1.16 5.91 3.58
C VAL A 154 1.49 7.34 3.18
N ALA A 155 2.44 7.95 3.88
CA ALA A 155 2.93 9.28 3.57
C ALA A 155 4.17 9.20 2.68
N VAL A 156 4.16 9.91 1.55
CA VAL A 156 5.25 9.96 0.58
C VAL A 156 5.69 11.40 0.38
N ARG A 157 6.99 11.68 0.57
CA ARG A 157 7.56 13.02 0.36
C ARG A 157 7.84 13.27 -1.11
N GLU A 158 7.19 14.25 -1.72
CA GLU A 158 7.44 14.69 -3.11
C GLU A 158 8.80 15.39 -3.26
N ASN A 159 9.28 15.54 -4.50
CA ASN A 159 10.61 16.10 -4.79
C ASN A 159 10.76 17.58 -4.37
N ASP A 160 9.66 18.32 -4.28
CA ASP A 160 9.66 19.71 -3.78
C ASP A 160 9.55 19.81 -2.25
N GLY A 161 9.57 18.66 -1.57
CA GLY A 161 9.57 18.55 -0.12
C GLY A 161 8.18 18.56 0.53
N ARG A 162 7.09 18.53 -0.25
CA ARG A 162 5.74 18.33 0.29
C ARG A 162 5.46 16.86 0.62
N TRP A 163 4.50 16.61 1.49
CA TRP A 163 4.02 15.25 1.78
C TRP A 163 2.65 15.01 1.14
N CYS A 164 2.52 13.87 0.47
CA CYS A 164 1.26 13.32 -0.03
C CYS A 164 0.89 12.12 0.85
N CYS A 165 -0.37 12.00 1.25
CA CYS A 165 -0.85 10.85 2.02
C CYS A 165 -1.83 10.01 1.18
N VAL A 166 -1.61 8.71 1.16
CA VAL A 166 -2.53 7.71 0.59
C VAL A 166 -3.26 7.04 1.76
N LEU A 167 -4.59 7.13 1.78
CA LEU A 167 -5.42 6.68 2.91
C LEU A 167 -6.12 5.34 2.69
N GLY A 168 -6.04 4.74 1.49
CA GLY A 168 -6.55 3.39 1.25
C GLY A 168 -8.01 3.15 1.62
N THR A 169 -8.89 4.15 1.60
CA THR A 169 -10.33 3.98 1.88
C THR A 169 -11.15 4.89 0.96
N PRO A 170 -12.45 4.60 0.70
CA PRO A 170 -13.29 5.37 -0.21
C PRO A 170 -13.53 6.84 0.21
N ILE A 171 -13.03 7.26 1.37
CA ILE A 171 -12.74 8.67 1.62
C ILE A 171 -11.50 9.02 0.79
N PHE A 172 -11.70 9.15 -0.52
CA PHE A 172 -10.70 9.64 -1.47
C PHE A 172 -10.38 11.10 -1.14
N THR A 173 -9.36 11.32 -0.33
CA THR A 173 -8.75 12.64 -0.17
C THR A 173 -7.24 12.53 -0.15
N ARG A 174 -6.61 13.24 -1.10
CA ARG A 174 -5.22 13.66 -0.97
C ARG A 174 -5.18 14.71 0.14
N ALA A 175 -4.84 14.31 1.35
CA ALA A 175 -4.46 15.26 2.39
C ALA A 175 -3.07 15.83 2.05
N ARG A 176 -2.96 17.16 1.87
CA ARG A 176 -1.68 17.85 1.69
C ARG A 176 -1.23 18.41 3.03
N CYS A 177 -0.09 17.95 3.55
CA CYS A 177 0.55 18.58 4.71
C CYS A 177 1.53 19.67 4.26
N GLY A 178 1.37 20.88 4.80
CA GLY A 178 2.21 22.05 4.50
C GLY A 178 3.66 21.93 4.98
N ARG A 179 4.52 22.82 4.49
CA ARG A 179 5.94 22.94 4.93
C ARG A 179 6.03 23.44 6.38
N ARG A 180 7.09 23.00 7.09
CA ARG A 180 7.42 23.31 8.50
C ARG A 180 7.09 24.76 8.89
N GLY A 181 6.36 24.95 10.00
CA GLY A 181 6.23 26.27 10.64
C GLY A 181 4.98 26.55 11.49
N GLY A 182 4.01 25.64 11.61
CA GLY A 182 2.83 25.90 12.45
C GLY A 182 2.18 24.61 12.94
N ALA A 183 1.72 24.60 14.19
CA ALA A 183 1.04 23.46 14.80
C ALA A 183 -0.22 23.10 14.00
N LEU A 184 -0.17 21.99 13.25
CA LEU A 184 -1.35 21.42 12.59
C LEU A 184 -2.19 20.68 13.63
N ARG A 185 -3.42 21.15 13.85
CA ARG A 185 -4.46 20.42 14.59
C ARG A 185 -4.92 19.23 13.75
N ARG A 186 -5.37 18.15 14.41
CA ARG A 186 -5.90 16.90 13.80
C ARG A 186 -6.85 17.11 12.61
N GLY A 187 -7.52 18.27 12.52
CA GLY A 187 -8.39 18.63 11.41
C GLY A 187 -7.69 19.03 10.10
N ALA A 188 -6.44 19.50 10.10
CA ALA A 188 -5.82 20.07 8.90
C ALA A 188 -5.42 19.03 7.82
N CYS A 189 -5.28 17.75 8.17
CA CYS A 189 -5.21 16.67 7.17
C CYS A 189 -6.58 16.42 6.51
N VAL A 190 -7.67 16.71 7.22
CA VAL A 190 -9.05 16.51 6.73
C VAL A 190 -9.57 17.76 5.99
N SER A 191 -8.96 18.94 6.18
CA SER A 191 -9.43 20.22 5.62
C SER A 191 -8.96 20.57 4.21
N ALA A 192 -8.36 19.66 3.44
CA ALA A 192 -8.14 19.89 2.00
C ALA A 192 -9.40 19.49 1.19
N LEU A 193 -10.56 19.97 1.64
CA LEU A 193 -11.84 19.85 0.95
C LEU A 193 -12.19 21.23 0.43
N ASP A 194 -11.73 21.54 -0.79
CA ASP A 194 -12.48 22.35 -1.75
C ASP A 194 -11.73 22.39 -3.09
N GLY A 195 -12.38 21.81 -4.11
CA GLY A 195 -12.13 22.14 -5.50
C GLY A 195 -10.92 21.49 -6.18
N GLY A 196 -11.19 20.56 -7.09
CA GLY A 196 -10.27 20.19 -8.15
C GLY A 196 -9.90 18.71 -8.16
N GLY A 197 -10.80 17.89 -8.72
CA GLY A 197 -10.43 16.56 -9.22
C GLY A 197 -9.45 16.69 -10.39
N CYS A 198 -8.51 15.75 -10.50
CA CYS A 198 -7.71 15.55 -11.71
C CYS A 198 -7.46 14.07 -11.94
N ASP A 199 -7.63 13.71 -13.20
CA ASP A 199 -7.37 12.42 -13.86
C ASP A 199 -5.97 11.85 -13.59
N GLY A 200 -5.87 10.52 -13.50
CA GLY A 200 -4.64 9.79 -13.84
C GLY A 200 -3.79 9.18 -12.72
N ALA A 201 -4.20 9.21 -11.44
CA ALA A 201 -3.33 8.80 -10.33
C ALA A 201 -3.35 7.29 -9.97
N ALA A 202 -3.47 6.37 -10.95
CA ALA A 202 -3.32 4.93 -10.71
C ALA A 202 -1.86 4.43 -10.67
N ALA A 203 -0.85 5.32 -10.83
CA ALA A 203 0.54 4.92 -11.10
C ALA A 203 1.62 5.43 -10.11
N CYS A 204 1.25 6.08 -9.01
CA CYS A 204 2.22 6.86 -8.22
C CYS A 204 3.00 6.03 -7.16
N ALA A 205 3.83 5.06 -7.58
CA ALA A 205 4.90 4.50 -6.72
C ALA A 205 6.03 3.72 -7.44
N VAL A 206 6.10 3.72 -8.77
CA VAL A 206 7.06 2.84 -9.49
C VAL A 206 8.46 3.47 -9.70
N ASP A 207 8.60 4.79 -9.85
CA ASP A 207 9.87 5.40 -10.32
C ASP A 207 10.96 5.59 -9.23
N ARG A 208 10.62 5.56 -7.93
CA ARG A 208 11.59 5.91 -6.87
C ARG A 208 12.44 4.74 -6.36
N ALA A 209 11.91 3.52 -6.36
CA ALA A 209 12.62 2.35 -5.83
C ALA A 209 13.67 1.78 -6.82
N ALA A 210 13.53 2.05 -8.12
CA ALA A 210 14.45 1.54 -9.14
C ALA A 210 15.79 2.31 -9.20
N ARG A 211 15.85 3.55 -8.68
CA ARG A 211 17.06 4.40 -8.78
C ARG A 211 18.07 4.18 -7.65
N SER A 212 17.69 3.54 -6.53
CA SER A 212 18.63 3.19 -5.45
C SER A 212 19.46 1.93 -5.73
N GLY A 213 19.17 1.19 -6.81
CA GLY A 213 19.87 -0.06 -7.17
C GLY A 213 21.03 0.08 -8.17
N ARG A 214 21.38 1.29 -8.63
CA ARG A 214 22.52 1.51 -9.54
C ARG A 214 23.46 2.59 -9.02
N ALA A 215 24.22 2.28 -7.97
CA ALA A 215 25.46 3.00 -7.66
C ALA A 215 26.42 2.08 -6.91
N GLY A 216 27.56 1.74 -7.51
CA GLY A 216 28.68 1.14 -6.77
C GLY A 216 29.53 0.11 -7.50
N THR A 217 30.19 0.46 -8.60
CA THR A 217 31.52 -0.10 -8.93
C THR A 217 32.43 1.04 -9.42
N LEU A 218 32.97 1.79 -8.46
CA LEU A 218 34.19 2.56 -8.63
C LEU A 218 35.15 2.09 -7.54
N SER A 219 36.08 1.21 -7.91
CA SER A 219 37.26 0.90 -7.09
C SER A 219 38.47 1.52 -7.79
N GLY A 220 38.95 2.63 -7.25
CA GLY A 220 40.21 3.25 -7.62
C GLY A 220 41.29 2.95 -6.58
N GLY A 221 42.51 2.70 -7.06
CA GLY A 221 43.78 2.90 -6.36
C GLY A 221 44.53 1.63 -5.94
N PRO A 222 45.88 1.68 -5.80
CA PRO A 222 46.67 2.89 -5.55
C PRO A 222 47.90 3.11 -6.45
N ALA A 223 48.42 4.33 -6.35
CA ALA A 223 49.69 4.80 -6.89
C ALA A 223 50.91 4.11 -6.22
N GLY A 224 51.94 3.83 -7.01
CA GLY A 224 53.26 3.38 -6.56
C GLY A 224 54.36 4.15 -7.29
N ARG A 225 55.21 4.81 -6.52
CA ARG A 225 56.33 5.67 -6.93
C ARG A 225 57.42 4.88 -7.66
N ARG A 226 57.91 5.38 -8.80
CA ARG A 226 59.29 5.84 -9.07
C ARG A 226 59.43 6.19 -10.55
#